data_AF-A0A947M4Q2-F1
#
_entry.id   AF-A0A947M4Q2-F1
#
_cell.length_a   1.000
_cell.length_b   1.000
_cell.length_c   1.000
_cell.angle_alpha   90.00
_cell.angle_beta   90.00
_cell.angle_gamma   90.00
#
_symmetry.space_group_name_H-M   'P 1'
#
loop_
_entity.id
_entity.type
_entity.pdbx_description
1 polymer ?
#
loop_
_entity_poly.entity_id
_entity_poly.type
_entity_poly.pdbx_seq_one_letter_code
_entity_poly.pdbx_strand_id
1 'polypeptide(L)'
;ETSASDFTAAIPKGDVMTVPVAHGEGNYFVAADTLKELEDGDRVAFRYCDATGALNDNANPNGSVAHIAGVLSADRRILGMMPHPENATQDWQLNKSGLPLFQSIVESLA
;
A
#
# COMPACT_ATOMS: atom_id res chain seq x y z
N GLU A 1 5.28 -2.50 -5.71
CA GLU A 1 5.47 -3.34 -4.51
C GLU A 1 4.95 -4.76 -4.71
N THR A 2 4.91 -5.62 -3.67
CA THR A 2 4.50 -7.03 -3.80
C THR A 2 3.08 -7.16 -4.37
N SER A 3 2.89 -8.18 -5.21
CA SER A 3 1.58 -8.60 -5.72
C SER A 3 1.19 -9.98 -5.18
N ALA A 4 1.94 -10.49 -4.20
CA ALA A 4 1.83 -11.85 -3.69
C ALA A 4 1.08 -11.88 -2.35
N SER A 5 -0.15 -11.37 -2.35
CA SER A 5 -1.12 -11.47 -1.24
C SER A 5 -2.56 -11.39 -1.74
N ASP A 6 -3.50 -11.86 -0.92
CA ASP A 6 -4.94 -11.75 -1.14
C ASP A 6 -5.43 -10.31 -1.29
N PHE A 7 -4.63 -9.31 -0.90
CA PHE A 7 -4.98 -7.89 -1.01
C PHE A 7 -4.40 -7.21 -2.27
N THR A 8 -3.44 -7.84 -2.94
CA THR A 8 -2.64 -7.19 -4.02
C THR A 8 -2.58 -7.98 -5.32
N ALA A 9 -3.17 -9.18 -5.37
CA ALA A 9 -3.09 -10.08 -6.52
C ALA A 9 -3.63 -9.48 -7.83
N ALA A 10 -4.67 -8.63 -7.77
CA ALA A 10 -5.24 -7.94 -8.94
C ALA A 10 -4.55 -6.59 -9.25
N ILE A 11 -3.52 -6.21 -8.50
CA ILE A 11 -2.74 -4.98 -8.73
C ILE A 11 -1.45 -5.34 -9.47
N PRO A 12 -1.22 -4.84 -10.69
CA PRO A 12 0.03 -5.09 -11.40
C PRO A 12 1.23 -4.57 -10.62
N LYS A 13 2.32 -5.34 -10.62
CA LYS A 13 3.56 -4.93 -9.96
C LYS A 13 4.08 -3.63 -10.59
N GLY A 14 4.26 -2.61 -9.76
CA GLY A 14 4.76 -1.29 -10.18
C GLY A 14 3.67 -0.31 -10.60
N ASP A 15 2.39 -0.70 -10.52
CA ASP A 15 1.29 0.22 -10.77
C ASP A 15 1.20 1.33 -9.71
N VAL A 16 0.68 2.49 -10.12
CA VAL A 16 0.57 3.68 -9.26
C VAL A 16 -0.89 3.89 -8.87
N MET A 17 -1.19 3.65 -7.60
CA MET A 17 -2.51 3.81 -7.03
C MET A 17 -2.69 5.21 -6.43
N THR A 18 -3.66 5.98 -6.93
CA THR A 18 -4.01 7.30 -6.38
C THR A 18 -5.16 7.19 -5.40
N VAL A 19 -4.87 7.26 -4.09
CA VAL A 19 -5.88 7.09 -3.03
C VAL A 19 -5.81 8.23 -2.00
N PRO A 20 -6.94 8.60 -1.37
CA PRO A 20 -6.95 9.61 -0.31
C PRO A 20 -6.09 9.23 0.90
N VAL A 21 -5.52 10.25 1.53
CA VAL A 21 -4.76 10.14 2.78
C VAL A 21 -5.30 11.20 3.74
N ALA A 22 -5.66 10.79 4.97
CA ALA A 22 -6.34 11.65 5.93
C ALA A 22 -5.95 11.35 7.38
N HIS A 23 -4.65 11.45 7.70
CA HIS A 23 -4.11 11.16 9.04
C HIS A 23 -3.24 12.30 9.58
N GLY A 24 -3.25 12.49 10.91
CA GLY A 24 -2.29 13.34 11.61
C GLY A 24 -1.05 12.58 12.12
N GLU A 25 -1.17 11.27 12.33
CA GLU A 25 -0.17 10.43 13.01
C GLU A 25 0.20 9.20 12.16
N GLY A 26 0.31 9.37 10.84
CA GLY A 26 0.55 8.27 9.89
C GLY A 26 2.01 7.88 9.66
N ASN A 27 2.99 8.51 10.33
CA ASN A 27 4.41 8.23 10.12
C ASN A 27 4.73 6.78 10.59
N TYR A 28 4.99 5.90 9.63
CA TYR A 28 5.40 4.53 9.92
C TYR A 28 6.89 4.49 10.26
N PHE A 29 7.21 3.98 11.45
CA PHE A 29 8.58 3.83 11.93
C PHE A 29 8.79 2.42 12.48
N VAL A 30 9.95 1.84 12.19
CA VAL A 30 10.41 0.55 12.73
C VAL A 30 11.94 0.55 12.86
N ALA A 31 12.48 -0.37 13.64
CA ALA A 31 13.92 -0.60 13.69
C ALA A 31 14.46 -1.13 12.35
N ALA A 32 15.76 -0.92 12.10
CA ALA A 32 16.41 -1.32 10.86
C ALA A 32 16.29 -2.84 10.58
N ASP A 33 16.41 -3.67 11.62
CA ASP A 33 16.27 -5.12 11.48
C ASP A 33 14.86 -5.51 11.04
N THR A 34 13.83 -4.87 11.60
CA THR A 34 12.43 -5.10 11.21
C THR A 34 12.15 -4.60 9.79
N LEU A 35 12.70 -3.45 9.40
CA LEU A 35 12.60 -2.97 8.02
C LEU A 35 13.20 -3.98 7.05
N LYS A 36 14.41 -4.48 7.36
CA LYS A 36 15.08 -5.50 6.56
C LYS A 36 14.26 -6.79 6.49
N GLU A 37 13.67 -7.23 7.60
CA GLU A 37 12.81 -8.42 7.65
C GLU A 37 11.53 -8.26 6.79
N LEU A 38 10.97 -7.04 6.71
CA LEU A 38 9.82 -6.75 5.86
C LEU A 38 10.20 -6.77 4.38
N GLU A 39 11.35 -6.19 4.03
CA GLU A 39 11.85 -6.13 2.65
C GLU A 39 12.31 -7.49 2.13
N ASP A 40 13.15 -8.20 2.90
CA ASP A 40 13.63 -9.55 2.56
C ASP A 40 12.46 -10.55 2.47
N GLY A 41 11.40 -10.34 3.28
CA GLY A 41 10.19 -11.15 3.29
C GLY A 41 9.16 -10.80 2.20
N ASP A 42 9.42 -9.78 1.37
CA ASP A 42 8.49 -9.26 0.36
C ASP A 42 7.10 -8.94 0.98
N ARG A 43 7.11 -8.24 2.13
CA ARG A 43 5.91 -7.89 2.92
C ARG A 43 5.56 -6.40 2.89
N VAL A 44 6.25 -5.60 2.09
CA VAL A 44 5.85 -4.22 1.82
C VAL A 44 4.81 -4.24 0.69
N ALA A 45 3.56 -3.88 1.01
CA ALA A 45 2.45 -3.89 0.06
C ALA A 45 2.33 -2.57 -0.71
N PHE A 46 2.62 -1.45 -0.04
CA PHE A 46 2.50 -0.13 -0.65
C PHE A 46 3.60 0.81 -0.17
N ARG A 47 4.13 1.62 -1.10
CA ARG A 47 5.01 2.75 -0.81
C ARG A 47 4.42 4.02 -1.41
N TYR A 48 4.60 5.13 -0.72
CA TYR A 48 4.32 6.45 -1.26
C TYR A 48 5.31 6.76 -2.40
N CYS A 49 4.77 7.16 -3.54
CA CYS A 49 5.53 7.51 -4.73
C CYS A 49 4.86 8.69 -5.44
N ASP A 50 5.59 9.35 -6.33
CA ASP A 50 4.97 10.34 -7.20
C ASP A 50 4.15 9.68 -8.32
N ALA A 51 3.53 10.51 -9.18
CA ALA A 51 2.70 10.05 -10.29
C ALA A 51 3.45 9.19 -11.33
N THR A 52 4.79 9.16 -11.30
CA THR A 52 5.61 8.31 -12.17
C THR A 52 6.01 6.99 -11.51
N GLY A 53 5.68 6.81 -10.23
CA GLY A 53 6.12 5.67 -9.42
C GLY A 53 7.48 5.88 -8.76
N ALA A 54 8.10 7.07 -8.88
CA ALA A 54 9.38 7.33 -8.27
C ALA A 54 9.24 7.63 -6.77
N LEU A 55 10.13 7.04 -5.97
CA LEU A 55 10.22 7.29 -4.53
C LEU A 55 11.03 8.57 -4.30
N ASN A 56 10.38 9.59 -3.75
CA ASN A 56 11.04 10.84 -3.37
C ASN A 56 10.36 11.44 -2.14
N ASP A 57 11.10 12.29 -1.41
CA ASP A 57 10.66 12.83 -0.13
C ASP A 57 9.39 13.68 -0.25
N ASN A 58 9.20 14.38 -1.38
CA ASN A 58 8.00 15.19 -1.61
C ASN A 58 6.73 14.31 -1.75
N ALA A 59 6.89 13.08 -2.22
CA ALA A 59 5.80 12.13 -2.36
C ALA A 59 5.46 11.41 -1.04
N ASN A 60 6.29 11.51 0.01
CA ASN A 60 6.08 10.87 1.31
C ASN A 60 5.45 11.86 2.31
N PRO A 61 4.11 11.93 2.41
CA PRO A 61 3.43 13.03 3.10
C PRO A 61 3.63 13.01 4.63
N ASN A 62 4.01 11.87 5.19
CA ASN A 62 4.14 11.68 6.64
C ASN A 62 5.56 11.33 7.08
N GLY A 63 6.51 11.20 6.15
CA GLY A 63 7.90 10.87 6.47
C GLY A 63 8.11 9.43 6.93
N SER A 64 7.23 8.49 6.55
CA SER A 64 7.38 7.07 6.85
C SER A 64 8.73 6.54 6.40
N VAL A 65 9.34 5.65 7.18
CA VAL A 65 10.59 4.99 6.82
C VAL A 65 10.44 4.26 5.49
N ALA A 66 11.42 4.45 4.60
CA ALA A 66 11.43 3.87 3.26
C ALA A 66 10.12 4.10 2.46
N HIS A 67 9.43 5.20 2.70
CA HIS A 67 8.14 5.53 2.05
C HIS A 67 7.02 4.53 2.32
N ILE A 68 7.11 3.69 3.36
CA ILE A 68 6.11 2.63 3.61
C ILE A 68 4.73 3.24 3.90
N ALA A 69 3.74 2.79 3.12
CA ALA A 69 2.33 3.15 3.26
C ALA A 69 1.46 1.95 3.71
N GLY A 70 1.94 0.72 3.51
CA GLY A 70 1.29 -0.49 4.00
C GLY A 70 2.18 -1.73 4.01
N VAL A 71 1.97 -2.60 4.99
CA VAL A 71 2.74 -3.82 5.26
C VAL A 71 1.83 -5.02 5.53
N LEU A 72 2.34 -6.21 5.26
CA LEU A 72 1.66 -7.48 5.49
C LEU A 72 2.22 -8.20 6.73
N SER A 73 1.37 -8.98 7.40
CA SER A 73 1.81 -9.94 8.43
C SER A 73 2.76 -11.00 7.86
N ALA A 74 3.46 -11.73 8.73
CA ALA A 74 4.37 -12.80 8.33
C ALA A 74 3.71 -13.86 7.43
N ASP A 75 2.45 -14.20 7.70
CA ASP A 75 1.63 -15.12 6.90
C ASP A 75 0.82 -14.43 5.79
N ARG A 76 0.99 -13.11 5.63
CA ARG A 76 0.36 -12.25 4.61
C ARG A 76 -1.17 -12.16 4.67
N ARG A 77 -1.78 -12.63 5.75
CA ARG A 77 -3.25 -12.61 5.94
C ARG A 77 -3.78 -11.30 6.50
N ILE A 78 -2.92 -10.45 7.06
CA ILE A 78 -3.28 -9.14 7.59
C ILE A 78 -2.50 -8.09 6.82
N LEU A 79 -3.23 -7.14 6.21
CA LEU A 79 -2.68 -5.91 5.64
C LEU A 79 -2.95 -4.76 6.61
N GLY A 80 -1.88 -4.10 7.07
CA GLY A 80 -1.97 -2.81 7.74
C GLY A 80 -1.55 -1.70 6.78
N MET A 81 -2.38 -0.69 6.58
CA MET A 81 -2.05 0.45 5.72
C MET A 81 -2.69 1.75 6.21
N MET A 82 -2.09 2.87 5.82
CA MET A 82 -2.53 4.23 6.17
C MET A 82 -3.41 4.91 5.11
N PRO A 83 -3.20 4.74 3.79
CA PRO A 83 -4.10 5.30 2.79
C PRO A 83 -5.50 4.68 2.85
N HIS A 84 -6.50 5.39 2.32
CA HIS A 84 -7.91 4.99 2.33
C HIS A 84 -8.38 4.52 0.94
N PRO A 85 -8.06 3.29 0.51
CA PRO A 85 -8.46 2.77 -0.80
C PRO A 85 -9.98 2.68 -0.98
N GLU A 86 -10.74 2.52 0.11
CA GLU A 86 -12.21 2.50 0.10
C GLU A 86 -12.82 3.81 -0.40
N ASN A 87 -12.10 4.92 -0.21
CA ASN A 87 -12.49 6.24 -0.68
C ASN A 87 -12.13 6.50 -2.16
N ALA A 88 -11.78 5.44 -2.90
CA ALA A 88 -11.40 5.46 -4.30
C ALA A 88 -11.90 4.20 -5.06
N THR A 89 -13.17 3.86 -4.89
CA THR A 89 -13.82 2.66 -5.48
C THR A 89 -15.07 2.99 -6.33
N GLN A 90 -15.63 4.20 -6.23
CA GLN A 90 -16.90 4.57 -6.85
C GLN A 90 -16.77 5.72 -7.84
N ASP A 91 -17.69 5.82 -8.81
CA ASP A 91 -17.69 6.89 -9.83
C ASP A 91 -17.91 8.29 -9.26
N TRP A 92 -18.58 8.40 -8.12
CA TRP A 92 -18.84 9.68 -7.45
C TRP A 92 -17.67 10.12 -6.56
N GLN A 93 -16.66 9.27 -6.38
CA GLN A 93 -15.40 9.62 -5.72
C GLN A 93 -14.41 10.15 -6.77
N LEU A 94 -13.23 10.62 -6.34
CA LEU A 94 -12.23 11.22 -7.23
C LEU A 94 -11.73 10.26 -8.31
N ASN A 95 -11.63 8.96 -8.01
CA ASN A 95 -11.20 7.91 -8.93
C ASN A 95 -11.61 6.52 -8.40
N LYS A 96 -11.26 5.48 -9.16
CA LYS A 96 -11.47 4.05 -8.81
C LYS A 96 -10.18 3.25 -8.58
N SER A 97 -9.05 3.92 -8.34
CA SER A 97 -7.74 3.29 -8.21
C SER A 97 -7.63 2.34 -7.01
N GLY A 98 -8.49 2.47 -6.00
CA GLY A 98 -8.53 1.55 -4.85
C GLY A 98 -9.35 0.27 -5.10
N LEU A 99 -10.15 0.22 -6.17
CA LEU A 99 -11.02 -0.93 -6.48
C LEU A 99 -10.26 -2.26 -6.66
N PRO A 100 -9.09 -2.32 -7.34
CA PRO A 100 -8.37 -3.58 -7.53
C PRO A 100 -7.93 -4.27 -6.22
N LEU A 101 -7.71 -3.52 -5.13
CA LEU A 101 -7.43 -4.10 -3.82
C LEU A 101 -8.61 -4.95 -3.33
N PHE A 102 -9.83 -4.43 -3.42
CA PHE A 102 -11.03 -5.17 -3.01
C PHE A 102 -11.38 -6.30 -3.96
N GLN A 103 -11.11 -6.13 -5.25
CA GLN A 103 -11.23 -7.22 -6.22
C GLN A 103 -10.31 -8.39 -5.86
N SER A 104 -9.05 -8.11 -5.48
CA SER A 104 -8.10 -9.14 -5.01
C SER A 104 -8.68 -9.97 -3.86
N ILE A 105 -9.30 -9.29 -2.88
CA ILE A 105 -9.90 -9.96 -1.71
C ILE A 105 -11.08 -10.85 -2.13
N VAL A 106 -11.94 -10.38 -3.04
CA VAL A 106 -13.09 -11.17 -3.51
C VAL A 106 -12.61 -12.40 -4.28
N GLU A 107 -11.61 -12.24 -5.13
CA GLU A 107 -11.04 -13.32 -5.94
C GLU A 107 -10.30 -14.36 -5.08
N SER A 108 -9.70 -13.97 -3.96
CA SER A 108 -9.02 -14.91 -3.05
C SER A 108 -9.98 -15.82 -2.27
N LEU A 109 -11.28 -15.51 -2.27
CA LEU A 109 -12.33 -16.28 -1.60
C LEU A 109 -13.06 -17.26 -2.53
N ALA A 110 -12.80 -17.20 -3.84
CA ALA A 110 -13.39 -18.04 -4.87
C ALA A 110 -12.69 -19.41 -4.98
#